data_AF-A0AAV5X4E5-F1
#
_entry.id   AF-A0AAV5X4E5-F1
#
_cell.length_a   1.000
_cell.length_b   1.000
_cell.length_c   1.000
_cell.angle_alpha   90.00
_cell.angle_beta   90.00
_cell.angle_gamma   90.00
#
_symmetry.space_group_name_H-M   'P 1'
#
loop_
_entity.id
_entity.type
_entity.pdbx_description
1 polymer ?
#
loop_
_entity_poly.entity_id
_entity_poly.type
_entity_poly.pdbx_seq_one_letter_code
_entity_poly.pdbx_strand_id
1 'polypeptide(L)'
;MHAGRGAAPHGGDPNLAARIAPSGPLATRGAKRITNLRATSGFAVARALSDALRHALEWSHDIEEGMAATSKAARPRFTGR
;
A
#
# COMPACT_ATOMS: atom_id res chain seq x y z
N MET A 1 -42.68 -17.83 -1.23
CA MET A 1 -42.24 -17.04 -0.06
C MET A 1 -40.81 -16.59 -0.28
N HIS A 2 -40.57 -15.32 -0.02
CA HIS A 2 -39.43 -14.53 -0.45
C HIS A 2 -38.28 -14.66 0.56
N ALA A 3 -37.06 -14.90 0.08
CA ALA A 3 -35.85 -14.53 0.80
C ALA A 3 -34.79 -14.12 -0.22
N GLY A 4 -34.84 -12.83 -0.58
CA GLY A 4 -33.83 -12.19 -1.40
C GLY A 4 -32.46 -12.30 -0.72
N ARG A 5 -31.51 -12.90 -1.44
CA ARG A 5 -30.09 -12.81 -1.09
C ARG A 5 -29.66 -11.38 -1.39
N GLY A 6 -29.62 -10.56 -0.34
CA GLY A 6 -29.17 -9.18 -0.41
C GLY A 6 -27.83 -9.10 -1.13
N ALA A 7 -27.79 -8.30 -2.20
CA ALA A 7 -26.55 -7.92 -2.85
C ALA A 7 -25.61 -7.31 -1.81
N ALA A 8 -24.40 -7.84 -1.70
CA ALA A 8 -23.36 -7.25 -0.87
C ALA A 8 -23.14 -5.79 -1.31
N PRO A 9 -23.24 -4.81 -0.41
CA PRO A 9 -22.99 -3.42 -0.75
C PRO A 9 -21.49 -3.25 -1.04
N HIS A 10 -21.20 -2.66 -2.20
CA HIS A 10 -19.88 -2.41 -2.79
C HIS A 10 -19.23 -3.64 -3.45
N GLY A 11 -19.18 -3.65 -4.78
CA GLY A 11 -18.52 -4.67 -5.61
C GLY A 11 -17.00 -4.65 -5.49
N GLY A 12 -16.47 -4.84 -4.30
CA GLY A 12 -15.03 -4.97 -4.03
C GLY A 12 -14.59 -6.43 -4.11
N ASP A 13 -13.42 -6.66 -4.71
CA ASP A 13 -12.74 -7.96 -4.69
C ASP A 13 -12.44 -8.36 -3.22
N PRO A 14 -13.06 -9.42 -2.67
CA PRO A 14 -12.84 -9.84 -1.29
C PRO A 14 -11.39 -10.27 -1.01
N ASN A 15 -10.58 -10.50 -2.06
CA ASN A 15 -9.18 -10.86 -1.97
C ASN A 15 -8.24 -9.63 -2.02
N LEU A 16 -8.77 -8.43 -2.28
CA LEU A 16 -7.94 -7.23 -2.41
C LEU A 16 -7.10 -6.95 -1.17
N ALA A 17 -7.69 -7.10 0.02
CA ALA A 17 -6.98 -6.90 1.28
C ALA A 17 -5.82 -7.89 1.45
N ALA A 18 -6.02 -9.16 1.11
CA ALA A 18 -5.00 -10.20 1.18
C ALA A 18 -3.85 -9.96 0.19
N ARG A 19 -4.14 -9.34 -0.96
CA ARG A 19 -3.13 -8.94 -1.95
C ARG A 19 -2.31 -7.71 -1.55
N ILE A 20 -2.90 -6.78 -0.80
CA ILE A 20 -2.23 -5.55 -0.37
C ILE A 20 -1.44 -5.74 0.93
N ALA A 21 -1.91 -6.58 1.85
CA ALA A 21 -1.27 -6.81 3.15
C ALA A 21 0.25 -7.08 3.10
N PRO A 22 0.79 -7.83 2.11
CA PRO A 22 2.23 -8.07 1.99
C PRO A 22 3.07 -6.86 1.57
N SER A 23 2.48 -5.73 1.18
CA SER A 23 3.23 -4.53 0.79
C SER A 23 3.62 -3.61 1.97
N GLY A 24 2.99 -3.79 3.13
CA GLY A 24 3.26 -2.98 4.32
C GLY A 24 2.58 -1.61 4.33
N PRO A 25 2.21 -1.09 5.51
CA PRO A 25 1.37 0.10 5.67
C PRO A 25 2.04 1.40 5.20
N LEU A 26 3.37 1.55 5.32
CA LEU A 26 4.07 2.74 4.83
C LEU A 26 4.05 2.80 3.30
N ALA A 27 4.41 1.69 2.63
CA ALA A 27 4.39 1.63 1.17
C ALA A 27 2.97 1.81 0.60
N THR A 28 1.96 1.14 1.16
CA THR A 28 0.57 1.29 0.71
C THR A 28 0.05 2.71 0.88
N ARG A 29 0.31 3.37 2.02
CA ARG A 29 -0.10 4.76 2.24
C ARG A 29 0.66 5.73 1.33
N GLY A 30 1.96 5.51 1.12
CA GLY A 30 2.78 6.29 0.20
C GLY A 30 2.26 6.20 -1.24
N ALA A 31 2.03 4.98 -1.74
CA ALA A 31 1.45 4.73 -3.05
C ALA A 31 0.09 5.42 -3.23
N LYS A 32 -0.79 5.32 -2.23
CA LYS A 32 -2.10 6.01 -2.24
C LYS A 32 -1.95 7.53 -2.34
N ARG A 33 -1.04 8.13 -1.57
CA ARG A 33 -0.79 9.58 -1.60
C ARG A 33 -0.24 10.02 -2.96
N ILE A 34 0.73 9.29 -3.51
CA ILE A 34 1.34 9.58 -4.83
C ILE A 34 0.26 9.48 -5.93
N THR A 35 -0.53 8.41 -5.94
CA THR A 35 -1.59 8.21 -6.94
C THR A 35 -2.64 9.32 -6.88
N ASN A 36 -3.10 9.69 -5.69
CA ASN A 36 -4.06 10.77 -5.52
C ASN A 36 -3.49 12.11 -5.99
N LEU A 37 -2.26 12.44 -5.58
CA LEU A 37 -1.61 13.69 -5.96
C LEU A 37 -1.34 13.76 -7.47
N ARG A 38 -1.02 12.64 -8.11
CA ARG A 38 -0.87 12.58 -9.56
C ARG A 38 -2.17 12.92 -10.28
N ALA A 39 -3.30 12.40 -9.78
CA ALA A 39 -4.61 12.65 -10.36
C ALA A 39 -5.03 14.13 -10.23
N THR A 40 -4.65 14.81 -9.16
CA THR A 40 -5.07 16.20 -8.89
C THR A 40 -4.08 17.27 -9.36
N SER A 41 -2.78 16.94 -9.43
CA SER A 41 -1.70 17.92 -9.56
C SER A 41 -0.63 17.54 -10.60
N GLY A 42 -0.82 16.42 -11.29
CA GLY A 42 0.04 16.01 -12.39
C GLY A 42 1.34 15.32 -11.97
N PHE A 43 2.12 14.94 -12.98
CA PHE A 43 3.26 14.04 -12.81
C PHE A 43 4.41 14.67 -12.01
N ALA A 44 4.82 15.89 -12.32
CA ALA A 44 5.99 16.52 -11.70
C ALA A 44 5.85 16.61 -10.17
N VAL A 45 4.67 17.02 -9.69
CA VAL A 45 4.38 17.14 -8.26
C VAL A 45 4.36 15.76 -7.58
N ALA A 46 3.73 14.77 -8.23
CA ALA A 46 3.71 13.40 -7.73
C ALA A 46 5.11 12.76 -7.67
N ARG A 47 5.97 13.08 -8.64
CA ARG A 47 7.37 12.62 -8.67
C ARG A 47 8.17 13.21 -7.51
N ALA A 48 8.04 14.51 -7.25
CA ALA A 48 8.68 15.18 -6.12
C ALA A 48 8.24 14.57 -4.78
N LEU A 49 6.95 14.29 -4.59
CA LEU A 49 6.46 13.58 -3.40
C LEU A 49 7.08 12.17 -3.29
N SER A 50 7.14 11.43 -4.40
CA SER A 50 7.76 10.11 -4.41
C SER A 50 9.24 10.14 -4.01
N ASP A 51 10.00 11.15 -4.45
CA ASP A 51 11.39 11.32 -4.05
C ASP A 51 11.53 11.69 -2.57
N ALA A 52 10.71 12.61 -2.08
CA ALA A 52 10.69 12.99 -0.67
C ALA A 52 10.36 11.80 0.25
N LEU A 53 9.36 10.98 -0.13
CA LEU A 53 8.99 9.78 0.64
C LEU A 53 10.10 8.72 0.62
N ARG A 54 10.82 8.55 -0.49
CA ARG A 54 11.94 7.60 -0.56
C ARG A 54 13.04 8.02 0.40
N HIS A 55 13.48 9.27 0.34
CA HIS A 55 14.51 9.79 1.24
C HIS A 55 14.08 9.77 2.71
N ALA A 56 12.82 10.09 3.02
CA ALA A 56 12.35 10.13 4.39
C ALA A 56 12.21 8.74 5.04
N LEU A 57 12.03 7.68 4.25
CA LEU A 57 11.70 6.34 4.74
C LEU A 57 12.79 5.29 4.45
N GLU A 58 13.87 5.64 3.76
CA GLU A 58 14.89 4.68 3.31
C GLU A 58 15.54 3.87 4.45
N TRP A 59 15.56 4.43 5.67
CA TRP A 59 16.06 3.78 6.89
C TRP A 59 14.95 3.42 7.88
N SER A 60 13.70 3.34 7.43
CA SER A 60 12.59 2.89 8.26
C SER A 60 12.67 1.38 8.50
N HIS A 61 12.13 0.94 9.63
CA HIS A 61 12.09 -0.48 9.98
C HIS A 61 11.35 -1.30 8.91
N ASP A 62 10.26 -0.77 8.35
CA ASP A 62 9.50 -1.47 7.31
C ASP A 62 10.32 -1.67 6.02
N ILE A 63 11.25 -0.77 5.68
CA ILE A 63 12.14 -0.94 4.51
C ILE A 63 13.20 -2.00 4.78
N GLU A 64 13.84 -1.95 5.95
CA GLU A 64 14.80 -2.99 6.36
C GLU A 64 14.16 -4.38 6.43
N GLU A 65 12.99 -4.48 7.04
CA GLU A 65 12.22 -5.73 7.16
C GLU A 65 11.81 -6.27 5.78
N GLY A 66 11.35 -5.39 4.88
CA GLY A 66 11.00 -5.77 3.51
C GLY A 66 12.19 -6.36 2.74
N MET A 67 13.37 -5.73 2.87
CA MET A 67 14.61 -6.25 2.26
C MET A 67 15.03 -7.57 2.89
N ALA A 68 15.01 -7.70 4.21
CA ALA A 68 15.41 -8.91 4.92
C ALA A 68 14.47 -10.09 4.62
N ALA A 69 13.15 -9.86 4.58
CA ALA A 69 12.15 -10.88 4.27
C ALA A 69 12.29 -11.37 2.82
N THR A 70 12.53 -10.47 1.87
CA THR A 70 12.76 -10.82 0.46
C THR A 70 13.97 -11.74 0.31
N SER A 71 15.09 -11.39 0.94
CA SER A 71 16.32 -12.20 0.89
C SER A 71 16.20 -13.57 1.55
N LYS A 72 15.28 -13.72 2.52
CA LYS A 72 15.03 -14.97 3.26
C LYS A 72 13.86 -15.79 2.70
N ALA A 73 13.22 -15.33 1.61
CA ALA A 73 11.94 -15.86 1.13
C ALA A 73 10.87 -16.00 2.25
N ALA A 74 10.89 -15.07 3.21
CA ALA A 74 10.01 -15.07 4.38
C ALA A 74 8.89 -14.02 4.24
N ARG A 75 7.88 -14.11 5.11
CA ARG A 75 6.84 -13.07 5.21
C ARG A 75 7.35 -11.90 6.07
N PRO A 76 7.27 -10.65 5.57
CA PRO A 76 7.69 -9.48 6.34
C PRO A 76 6.74 -9.17 7.50
N ARG A 77 7.29 -8.63 8.58
CA ARG A 77 6.59 -8.18 9.79
C ARG A 77 6.57 -6.67 9.90
N PHE A 78 5.86 -6.01 9.01
CA PHE A 78 5.76 -4.55 9.02
C PHE A 78 5.08 -4.01 10.28
N THR A 79 5.54 -2.86 10.75
CA THR A 79 5.05 -2.17 11.94
C THR A 79 4.43 -0.81 11.63
N GLY A 80 4.67 -0.27 10.43
CA GLY A 80 4.22 1.06 10.04
C GLY A 80 4.98 2.21 10.68
N ARG A 81 6.20 1.92 11.16
CA ARG A 81 7.14 2.87 11.75
C ARG A 81 8.39 3.01 10.89
#